data_AF-A0A7R9MJA8-F1
#
_entry.id   AF-A0A7R9MJA8-F1
#
_cell.length_a   1.000
_cell.length_b   1.000
_cell.length_c   1.000
_cell.angle_alpha   90.00
_cell.angle_beta   90.00
_cell.angle_gamma   90.00
#
_symmetry.space_group_name_H-M   'P 1'
#
loop_
_entity.id
_entity.type
_entity.pdbx_description
1 polymer ?
#
loop_
_entity_poly.entity_id
_entity_poly.type
_entity_poly.pdbx_seq_one_letter_code
_entity_poly.pdbx_strand_id
1 'polypeptide(L)'
;MYAFGLEETQLYDRAEREARLALEANRNDGWATHAVSHVMTMEGRASDGIDFMSSTVEDWQVCNYLACHNFWHWALFHIERQEYETAVQLFDTEIGRRALHNRAMLDIVDAASLLYRLDLIQPRQLTTRRHWEDVYSIIEPHLNDHILGFNDAHFLMACLGAGRIKEAQQLIETFDPSVSTDTWTRVTLPLLEAMVDFHEERYKETVDKLMKIRYEIIEIGGSDAQRDVFNQLLIIAALKSPLPTHKRLCQRLCAERQALNDSPFINVLQSVQ
;
A
#
# COMPACT_ATOMS: atom_id res chain seq x y z
N MET A 1 15.40 -0.51 13.97
CA MET A 1 14.19 -0.71 14.81
C MET A 1 13.83 0.48 15.68
N TYR A 2 14.75 1.04 16.50
CA TYR A 2 14.41 2.20 17.35
C TYR A 2 13.88 3.42 16.55
N ALA A 3 14.59 3.80 15.49
CA ALA A 3 14.16 4.87 14.59
C ALA A 3 12.77 4.63 13.98
N PHE A 4 12.48 3.40 13.56
CA PHE A 4 11.17 3.04 13.01
C PHE A 4 10.05 3.17 14.07
N GLY A 5 10.29 2.75 15.31
CA GLY A 5 9.29 2.95 16.38
C GLY A 5 9.04 4.42 16.71
N LEU A 6 10.05 5.29 16.56
CA LEU A 6 9.87 6.74 16.65
C LEU A 6 9.04 7.27 15.48
N GLU A 7 9.25 6.76 14.28
CA GLU A 7 8.51 7.16 13.09
C GLU A 7 7.03 6.76 13.16
N GLU A 8 6.71 5.51 13.52
CA GLU A 8 5.32 5.05 13.73
C GLU A 8 4.63 5.72 14.94
N THR A 9 5.37 6.52 15.72
CA THR A 9 4.82 7.39 16.78
C THR A 9 4.90 8.88 16.44
N GLN A 10 5.08 9.20 15.15
CA GLN A 10 5.07 10.55 14.57
C GLN A 10 6.20 11.46 15.08
N LEU A 11 7.28 10.90 15.63
CA LEU A 11 8.48 11.63 16.04
C LEU A 11 9.49 11.70 14.89
N TYR A 12 9.05 12.17 13.71
CA TYR A 12 9.76 12.10 12.44
C TYR A 12 11.18 12.69 12.47
N ASP A 13 11.32 13.92 12.97
CA ASP A 13 12.62 14.58 13.18
C ASP A 13 13.62 13.71 13.95
N ARG A 14 13.14 13.03 14.99
CA ARG A 14 13.99 12.18 15.83
C ARG A 14 14.27 10.85 15.13
N ALA A 15 13.26 10.26 14.51
CA ALA A 15 13.41 9.03 13.75
C ALA A 15 14.47 9.16 12.66
N GLU A 16 14.43 10.24 11.85
CA GLU A 16 15.41 10.48 10.80
C GLU A 16 16.83 10.63 11.35
N ARG A 17 17.00 11.41 12.42
CA ARG A 17 18.32 11.55 13.07
C ARG A 17 18.89 10.21 13.54
N GLU A 18 18.10 9.42 14.27
CA GLU A 18 18.54 8.13 14.78
C GLU A 18 18.82 7.12 13.66
N ALA A 19 18.02 7.14 12.58
CA ALA A 19 18.26 6.29 11.41
C ALA A 19 19.54 6.68 10.67
N ARG A 20 19.81 7.99 10.49
CA ARG A 20 21.05 8.46 9.86
C ARG A 20 22.29 8.13 10.68
N LEU A 21 22.22 8.22 12.02
CA LEU A 21 23.30 7.77 12.90
C LEU A 21 23.57 6.26 12.75
N ALA A 22 22.52 5.44 12.59
CA ALA A 22 22.69 4.01 12.32
C ALA A 22 23.36 3.76 10.97
N LEU A 23 23.03 4.53 9.93
CA LEU A 23 23.66 4.44 8.60
C LEU A 23 25.12 4.92 8.60
N GLU A 24 25.48 5.91 9.41
CA GLU A 24 26.88 6.31 9.62
C GLU A 24 27.70 5.16 10.21
N ALA A 25 27.13 4.39 11.14
CA ALA A 25 27.76 3.22 11.73
C ALA A 25 27.78 2.00 10.80
N ASN A 26 26.70 1.79 10.04
CA ASN A 26 26.55 0.70 9.09
C ASN A 26 25.68 1.14 7.90
N ARG A 27 26.33 1.50 6.79
CA ARG A 27 25.64 1.91 5.56
C ARG A 27 24.72 0.84 4.98
N ASN A 28 25.00 -0.44 5.22
CA ASN A 28 24.21 -1.55 4.71
C ASN A 28 23.00 -1.91 5.61
N ASP A 29 22.69 -1.09 6.62
CA ASP A 29 21.52 -1.27 7.47
C ASP A 29 20.23 -0.93 6.69
N GLY A 30 19.61 -1.98 6.12
CA GLY A 30 18.35 -1.85 5.38
C GLY A 30 17.17 -1.39 6.25
N TRP A 31 17.20 -1.64 7.57
CA TRP A 31 16.16 -1.15 8.48
C TRP A 31 16.29 0.34 8.78
N ALA A 32 17.52 0.85 8.84
CA ALA A 32 17.76 2.28 8.97
C ALA A 32 17.37 3.02 7.69
N THR A 33 17.72 2.48 6.51
CA THR A 33 17.26 2.99 5.20
C THR A 33 15.74 3.04 5.13
N HIS A 34 15.09 1.96 5.55
CA HIS A 34 13.64 1.87 5.64
C HIS A 34 13.05 2.96 6.54
N ALA A 35 13.59 3.17 7.75
CA ALA A 35 13.11 4.22 8.65
C ALA A 35 13.24 5.63 8.06
N VAL A 36 14.34 5.95 7.36
CA VAL A 36 14.47 7.23 6.63
C VAL A 36 13.41 7.33 5.53
N SER A 37 13.22 6.25 4.75
CA SER A 37 12.23 6.21 3.67
C SER A 37 10.80 6.43 4.18
N HIS A 38 10.49 5.84 5.32
CA HIS A 38 9.23 6.03 6.03
C HIS A 38 9.02 7.49 6.43
N VAL A 39 10.01 8.14 7.08
CA VAL A 39 9.94 9.57 7.40
C VAL A 39 9.67 10.41 6.15
N MET A 40 10.42 10.20 5.07
CA MET A 40 10.22 10.94 3.82
C MET A 40 8.82 10.72 3.23
N THR A 41 8.27 9.50 3.36
CA THR A 41 6.92 9.16 2.92
C THR A 41 5.89 9.92 3.75
N MET A 42 6.00 9.86 5.07
CA MET A 42 5.04 10.46 5.98
C MET A 42 5.05 11.98 5.95
N GLU A 43 6.20 12.60 5.73
CA GLU A 43 6.33 14.07 5.59
C GLU A 43 6.06 14.58 4.17
N GLY A 44 5.76 13.71 3.20
CA GLY A 44 5.50 14.11 1.81
C GLY A 44 6.76 14.58 1.05
N ARG A 45 7.96 14.22 1.52
CA ARG A 45 9.26 14.63 0.97
C ARG A 45 9.73 13.69 -0.15
N ALA A 46 8.88 13.49 -1.16
CA ALA A 46 9.13 12.50 -2.22
C ALA A 46 10.45 12.75 -3.00
N SER A 47 10.80 14.01 -3.27
CA SER A 47 12.06 14.35 -3.95
C SER A 47 13.28 13.96 -3.11
N ASP A 48 13.29 14.31 -1.82
CA ASP A 48 14.35 13.92 -0.89
C ASP A 48 14.45 12.40 -0.78
N GLY A 49 13.30 11.70 -0.79
CA GLY A 49 13.20 10.25 -0.82
C GLY A 49 13.87 9.65 -2.05
N ILE A 50 13.58 10.15 -3.26
CA ILE A 50 14.22 9.66 -4.50
C ILE A 50 15.73 9.91 -4.48
N ASP A 51 16.16 11.10 -4.07
CA ASP A 51 17.58 11.45 -3.99
C ASP A 51 18.31 10.53 -3.00
N PHE A 52 17.70 10.28 -1.84
CA PHE A 52 18.25 9.36 -0.84
C PHE A 52 18.33 7.92 -1.36
N MET A 53 17.25 7.38 -1.91
CA MET A 53 17.18 5.98 -2.36
C MET A 53 18.11 5.71 -3.53
N SER A 54 18.13 6.61 -4.52
CA SER A 54 18.97 6.47 -5.71
C SER A 54 20.46 6.61 -5.40
N SER A 55 20.86 7.54 -4.52
CA SER A 55 22.27 7.76 -4.17
C SER A 55 22.87 6.69 -3.28
N THR A 56 22.04 5.88 -2.62
CA THR A 56 22.47 4.85 -1.65
C THR A 56 22.09 3.42 -2.06
N VAL A 57 21.55 3.21 -3.27
CA VAL A 57 21.02 1.90 -3.72
C VAL A 57 22.02 0.76 -3.53
N GLU A 58 23.30 0.98 -3.85
CA GLU A 58 24.35 -0.03 -3.69
C GLU A 58 24.57 -0.47 -2.23
N ASP A 59 24.24 0.39 -1.27
CA ASP A 59 24.40 0.10 0.15
C ASP A 59 23.25 -0.76 0.67
N TRP A 60 22.00 -0.45 0.35
CA TRP A 60 20.84 -1.13 0.95
C TRP A 60 20.25 -2.25 0.10
N GLN A 61 20.50 -2.30 -1.22
CA GLN A 61 19.91 -3.33 -2.10
C GLN A 61 20.38 -4.76 -1.79
N VAL A 62 21.52 -4.89 -1.11
CA VAL A 62 22.08 -6.16 -0.65
C VAL A 62 21.40 -6.69 0.63
N CYS A 63 20.56 -5.87 1.28
CA CYS A 63 19.86 -6.27 2.50
C CYS A 63 18.72 -7.24 2.17
N ASN A 64 18.93 -8.53 2.45
CA ASN A 64 18.05 -9.61 1.99
C ASN A 64 16.55 -9.37 2.28
N TYR A 65 16.19 -9.09 3.54
CA TYR A 65 14.79 -8.99 3.96
C TYR A 65 14.09 -7.67 3.61
N LEU A 66 14.83 -6.58 3.51
CA LEU A 66 14.26 -5.22 3.42
C LEU A 66 14.50 -4.57 2.06
N ALA A 67 15.32 -5.15 1.18
CA ALA A 67 15.59 -4.57 -0.12
C ALA A 67 14.32 -4.43 -0.98
N CYS A 68 13.46 -5.45 -1.03
CA CYS A 68 12.20 -5.36 -1.78
C CYS A 68 11.32 -4.20 -1.26
N HIS A 69 11.17 -4.12 0.05
CA HIS A 69 10.37 -3.09 0.71
C HIS A 69 10.95 -1.69 0.55
N ASN A 70 12.27 -1.55 0.55
CA ASN A 70 12.94 -0.30 0.22
C ASN A 70 12.69 0.11 -1.24
N PHE A 71 12.76 -0.82 -2.20
CA PHE A 71 12.33 -0.54 -3.58
C PHE A 71 10.86 -0.14 -3.68
N TRP A 72 9.99 -0.74 -2.85
CA TRP A 72 8.58 -0.36 -2.77
C TRP A 72 8.39 1.10 -2.33
N HIS A 73 9.07 1.54 -1.26
CA HIS A 73 9.06 2.97 -0.87
C HIS A 73 9.58 3.87 -2.00
N TRP A 74 10.66 3.47 -2.67
CA TRP A 74 11.20 4.22 -3.79
C TRP A 74 10.16 4.37 -4.92
N ALA A 75 9.46 3.30 -5.27
CA ALA A 75 8.37 3.35 -6.24
C ALA A 75 7.22 4.28 -5.78
N LEU A 76 6.90 4.31 -4.48
CA LEU A 76 5.89 5.24 -3.95
C LEU A 76 6.28 6.71 -4.14
N PHE A 77 7.56 7.06 -3.95
CA PHE A 77 8.00 8.44 -4.20
C PHE A 77 7.80 8.86 -5.66
N HIS A 78 8.06 7.94 -6.59
CA HIS A 78 7.79 8.18 -8.02
C HIS A 78 6.29 8.32 -8.30
N ILE A 79 5.43 7.50 -7.67
CA ILE A 79 3.96 7.66 -7.76
C ILE A 79 3.51 9.03 -7.27
N GLU A 80 4.01 9.46 -6.11
CA GLU A 80 3.70 10.79 -5.55
C GLU A 80 4.13 11.91 -6.49
N ARG A 81 5.19 11.72 -7.29
CA ARG A 81 5.62 12.67 -8.33
C ARG A 81 4.98 12.47 -9.69
N GLN A 82 4.02 11.56 -9.82
CA GLN A 82 3.36 11.21 -11.09
C GLN A 82 4.32 10.62 -12.14
N GLU A 83 5.44 10.06 -11.69
CA GLU A 83 6.46 9.38 -12.51
C GLU A 83 6.12 7.88 -12.58
N TYR A 84 4.92 7.57 -13.08
CA TYR A 84 4.31 6.23 -12.96
C TYR A 84 5.05 5.15 -13.72
N GLU A 85 5.60 5.48 -14.89
CA GLU A 85 6.37 4.55 -15.70
C GLU A 85 7.65 4.11 -14.98
N THR A 86 8.26 4.99 -14.19
CA THR A 86 9.40 4.63 -13.33
C THR A 86 8.99 3.72 -12.19
N ALA A 87 7.82 3.94 -11.58
CA ALA A 87 7.30 3.03 -10.57
C ALA A 87 7.00 1.63 -11.15
N VAL A 88 6.44 1.55 -12.37
CA VAL A 88 6.26 0.28 -13.10
C VAL A 88 7.60 -0.38 -13.40
N GLN A 89 8.60 0.39 -13.84
CA GLN A 89 9.94 -0.15 -14.08
C GLN A 89 10.56 -0.75 -12.81
N LEU A 90 10.44 -0.07 -11.65
CA LEU A 90 10.90 -0.60 -10.36
C LEU A 90 10.15 -1.87 -9.96
N PHE A 91 8.85 -1.95 -10.28
CA PHE A 91 8.09 -3.19 -10.11
C PHE A 91 8.70 -4.33 -10.92
N ASP A 92 8.93 -4.12 -12.22
CA ASP A 92 9.41 -5.15 -13.14
C ASP A 92 10.83 -5.62 -12.81
N THR A 93 11.74 -4.69 -12.49
CA THR A 93 13.15 -5.01 -12.30
C THR A 93 13.46 -5.54 -10.91
N GLU A 94 12.72 -5.08 -9.89
CA GLU A 94 13.05 -5.36 -8.49
C GLU A 94 11.90 -6.01 -7.73
N ILE A 95 10.76 -5.34 -7.57
CA ILE A 95 9.73 -5.75 -6.59
C ILE A 95 9.06 -7.06 -7.02
N GLY A 96 8.51 -7.13 -8.23
CA GLY A 96 7.85 -8.33 -8.76
C GLY A 96 8.82 -9.50 -8.89
N ARG A 97 10.05 -9.24 -9.35
CA ARG A 97 11.12 -10.26 -9.44
C ARG A 97 11.46 -10.85 -8.07
N ARG A 98 11.65 -10.01 -7.06
CA ARG A 98 11.97 -10.43 -5.68
C ARG A 98 10.81 -11.17 -5.04
N ALA A 99 9.57 -10.69 -5.22
CA ALA A 99 8.38 -11.38 -4.74
C ALA A 99 8.28 -12.81 -5.30
N LEU A 100 8.46 -12.99 -6.61
CA LEU A 100 8.44 -14.31 -7.27
C LEU A 100 9.55 -15.24 -6.77
N HIS A 101 10.76 -14.70 -6.58
CA HIS A 101 11.94 -15.47 -6.18
C HIS A 101 11.92 -15.83 -4.68
N ASN A 102 11.69 -14.85 -3.83
CA ASN A 102 11.81 -14.98 -2.38
C ASN A 102 10.54 -15.58 -1.75
N ARG A 103 9.37 -15.24 -2.31
CA ARG A 103 8.05 -15.60 -1.77
C ARG A 103 7.86 -15.23 -0.30
N ALA A 104 8.57 -14.20 0.16
CA ALA A 104 8.38 -13.64 1.49
C ALA A 104 7.06 -12.86 1.53
N MET A 105 6.31 -12.98 2.63
CA MET A 105 5.03 -12.28 2.76
C MET A 105 5.15 -10.77 2.58
N LEU A 106 6.23 -10.15 3.06
CA LEU A 106 6.48 -8.72 2.88
C LEU A 106 6.61 -8.36 1.39
N ASP A 107 7.41 -9.10 0.63
CA ASP A 107 7.59 -8.87 -0.80
C ASP A 107 6.28 -9.03 -1.58
N ILE A 108 5.42 -9.97 -1.16
CA ILE A 108 4.12 -10.21 -1.78
C ILE A 108 3.16 -9.05 -1.54
N VAL A 109 3.02 -8.59 -0.29
CA VAL A 109 2.12 -7.46 0.02
C VAL A 109 2.62 -6.18 -0.63
N ASP A 110 3.94 -5.99 -0.73
CA ASP A 110 4.55 -4.86 -1.45
C ASP A 110 4.18 -4.89 -2.94
N ALA A 111 4.35 -6.05 -3.59
CA ALA A 111 4.01 -6.24 -5.00
C ALA A 111 2.51 -5.98 -5.27
N ALA A 112 1.63 -6.58 -4.46
CA ALA A 112 0.19 -6.39 -4.58
C ALA A 112 -0.23 -4.92 -4.34
N SER A 113 0.32 -4.29 -3.30
CA SER A 113 0.01 -2.90 -2.92
C SER A 113 0.44 -1.92 -4.01
N LEU A 114 1.64 -2.10 -4.58
CA LEU A 114 2.14 -1.20 -5.62
C LEU A 114 1.28 -1.27 -6.90
N LEU A 115 0.99 -2.49 -7.38
CA LEU A 115 0.12 -2.66 -8.55
C LEU A 115 -1.27 -2.09 -8.32
N TYR A 116 -1.83 -2.31 -7.13
CA TYR A 116 -3.15 -1.80 -6.79
C TYR A 116 -3.19 -0.27 -6.80
N ARG A 117 -2.17 0.39 -6.24
CA ARG A 117 -2.05 1.87 -6.27
C ARG A 117 -1.95 2.40 -7.69
N LEU A 118 -1.16 1.76 -8.55
CA LEU A 118 -1.06 2.14 -9.97
C LEU A 118 -2.40 1.98 -10.70
N ASP A 119 -3.13 0.89 -10.44
CA ASP A 119 -4.45 0.65 -11.04
C ASP A 119 -5.55 1.57 -10.51
N LEU A 120 -5.47 1.98 -9.25
CA LEU A 120 -6.35 3.01 -8.69
C LEU A 120 -6.20 4.35 -9.43
N ILE A 121 -4.97 4.69 -9.82
CA ILE A 121 -4.60 5.97 -10.44
C ILE A 121 -4.84 5.97 -11.96
N GLN A 122 -4.35 4.98 -12.69
CA GLN A 122 -4.57 4.83 -14.13
C GLN A 122 -5.07 3.41 -14.46
N PRO A 123 -6.38 3.15 -14.25
CA PRO A 123 -6.95 1.83 -14.41
C PRO A 123 -6.62 1.21 -15.77
N ARG A 124 -5.98 0.03 -15.77
CA ARG A 124 -5.65 -0.78 -16.95
C ARG A 124 -4.73 -0.10 -17.98
N GLN A 125 -4.03 0.97 -17.60
CA GLN A 125 -3.07 1.66 -18.49
C GLN A 125 -1.62 1.30 -18.13
N LEU A 126 -1.31 1.23 -16.83
CA LEU A 126 0.05 1.02 -16.33
C LEU A 126 0.36 -0.44 -16.01
N THR A 127 -0.61 -1.15 -15.41
CA THR A 127 -0.44 -2.56 -15.07
C THR A 127 -0.90 -3.46 -16.20
N THR A 128 -0.30 -4.65 -16.28
CA THR A 128 -0.69 -5.67 -17.26
C THR A 128 -1.29 -6.88 -16.57
N ARG A 129 -2.04 -7.68 -17.32
CA ARG A 129 -2.52 -8.98 -16.83
C ARG A 129 -1.36 -9.85 -16.31
N ARG A 130 -0.20 -9.77 -16.94
CA ARG A 130 0.98 -10.54 -16.52
C ARG A 130 1.43 -10.14 -15.11
N HIS A 131 1.50 -8.85 -14.79
CA HIS A 131 1.89 -8.40 -13.45
C HIS A 131 0.98 -9.03 -12.38
N TRP A 132 -0.33 -9.03 -12.63
CA TRP A 132 -1.29 -9.59 -11.68
C TRP A 132 -1.29 -11.12 -11.61
N GLU A 133 -1.14 -11.83 -12.73
CA GLU A 133 -1.05 -13.30 -12.71
C GLU A 133 0.25 -13.76 -12.00
N ASP A 134 1.35 -13.03 -12.15
CA ASP A 134 2.60 -13.30 -11.43
C ASP A 134 2.40 -13.19 -9.92
N VAL A 135 1.78 -12.11 -9.42
CA VAL A 135 1.48 -11.96 -7.97
C VAL A 135 0.46 -13.00 -7.50
N TYR A 136 -0.61 -13.24 -8.26
CA TYR A 136 -1.62 -14.25 -7.94
C TYR A 136 -1.00 -15.65 -7.76
N SER A 137 -0.07 -16.03 -8.64
CA SER A 137 0.59 -17.34 -8.58
C SER A 137 1.35 -17.61 -7.27
N ILE A 138 1.74 -16.55 -6.55
CA ILE A 138 2.44 -16.66 -5.28
C ILE A 138 1.43 -16.76 -4.12
N ILE A 139 0.29 -16.06 -4.20
CA ILE A 139 -0.70 -15.99 -3.11
C ILE A 139 -1.74 -17.10 -3.15
N GLU A 140 -1.94 -17.76 -4.29
CA GLU A 140 -2.96 -18.81 -4.45
C GLU A 140 -2.91 -19.89 -3.34
N PRO A 141 -1.73 -20.40 -2.92
CA PRO A 141 -1.65 -21.38 -1.83
C PRO A 141 -2.04 -20.84 -0.45
N HIS A 142 -2.10 -19.52 -0.27
CA HIS A 142 -2.29 -18.81 1.00
C HIS A 142 -3.71 -18.26 1.20
N LEU A 143 -4.60 -18.41 0.21
CA LEU A 143 -5.94 -17.82 0.24
C LEU A 143 -6.82 -18.26 1.42
N ASN A 144 -6.48 -19.38 2.07
CA ASN A 144 -7.22 -19.94 3.20
C ASN A 144 -6.48 -19.77 4.54
N ASP A 145 -5.34 -19.06 4.58
CA ASP A 145 -4.50 -18.97 5.78
C ASP A 145 -5.16 -18.12 6.88
N HIS A 146 -5.80 -17.00 6.50
CA HIS A 146 -6.54 -16.08 7.39
C HIS A 146 -5.78 -15.67 8.66
N ILE A 147 -4.46 -15.46 8.56
CA ILE A 147 -3.58 -15.15 9.70
C ILE A 147 -3.69 -13.67 10.11
N LEU A 148 -3.70 -12.76 9.14
CA LEU A 148 -3.68 -11.31 9.38
C LEU A 148 -4.50 -10.59 8.31
N GLY A 149 -5.39 -9.67 8.73
CA GLY A 149 -6.35 -9.02 7.82
C GLY A 149 -5.66 -8.15 6.79
N PHE A 150 -4.51 -7.61 7.18
CA PHE A 150 -3.60 -6.93 6.27
C PHE A 150 -3.17 -7.82 5.10
N ASN A 151 -2.74 -9.07 5.34
CA ASN A 151 -2.31 -9.96 4.27
C ASN A 151 -3.46 -10.34 3.34
N ASP A 152 -4.60 -10.70 3.93
CA ASP A 152 -5.80 -11.11 3.18
C ASP A 152 -6.33 -9.97 2.29
N ALA A 153 -6.24 -8.71 2.74
CA ALA A 153 -6.56 -7.56 1.91
C ALA A 153 -5.63 -7.49 0.68
N HIS A 154 -4.34 -7.75 0.83
CA HIS A 154 -3.39 -7.74 -0.30
C HIS A 154 -3.56 -8.97 -1.21
N PHE A 155 -3.91 -10.14 -0.66
CA PHE A 155 -4.25 -11.31 -1.46
C PHE A 155 -5.51 -11.04 -2.30
N LEU A 156 -6.50 -10.37 -1.72
CA LEU A 156 -7.70 -9.93 -2.44
C LEU A 156 -7.35 -8.96 -3.58
N MET A 157 -6.40 -8.03 -3.39
CA MET A 157 -5.92 -7.17 -4.49
C MET A 157 -5.41 -8.01 -5.67
N ALA A 158 -4.59 -9.03 -5.39
CA ALA A 158 -4.05 -9.91 -6.42
C ALA A 158 -5.14 -10.72 -7.14
N CYS A 159 -6.11 -11.28 -6.40
CA CYS A 159 -7.25 -11.98 -6.99
C CYS A 159 -8.06 -11.06 -7.92
N LEU A 160 -8.44 -9.87 -7.44
CA LEU A 160 -9.23 -8.91 -8.20
C LEU A 160 -8.47 -8.40 -9.44
N GLY A 161 -7.19 -8.06 -9.28
CA GLY A 161 -6.33 -7.61 -10.38
C GLY A 161 -6.11 -8.67 -11.46
N ALA A 162 -6.01 -9.95 -11.07
CA ALA A 162 -5.90 -11.08 -11.99
C ALA A 162 -7.25 -11.50 -12.60
N GLY A 163 -8.37 -10.87 -12.21
CA GLY A 163 -9.72 -11.22 -12.67
C GLY A 163 -10.26 -12.53 -12.06
N ARG A 164 -9.70 -12.97 -10.93
CA ARG A 164 -10.04 -14.18 -10.16
C ARG A 164 -11.14 -13.89 -9.14
N ILE A 165 -12.31 -13.46 -9.63
CA ILE A 165 -13.41 -12.99 -8.77
C ILE A 165 -13.99 -14.12 -7.91
N LYS A 166 -13.98 -15.35 -8.41
CA LYS A 166 -14.47 -16.51 -7.63
C LYS A 166 -13.54 -16.78 -6.46
N GLU A 167 -12.24 -16.70 -6.68
CA GLU A 167 -11.20 -16.90 -5.68
C GLU A 167 -11.19 -15.74 -4.67
N ALA A 168 -11.44 -14.51 -5.13
CA ALA A 168 -11.66 -13.35 -4.26
C ALA A 168 -12.87 -13.54 -3.33
N GLN A 169 -13.99 -14.03 -3.86
CA GLN A 169 -15.18 -14.35 -3.06
C GLN A 169 -14.93 -15.51 -2.11
N GLN A 170 -14.23 -16.56 -2.56
CA GLN A 170 -13.86 -17.69 -1.72
C GLN A 170 -13.00 -17.26 -0.53
N LEU A 171 -11.99 -16.39 -0.73
CA LEU A 171 -11.19 -15.85 0.38
C LEU A 171 -12.07 -15.17 1.45
N ILE A 172 -13.16 -14.52 1.05
CA ILE A 172 -14.10 -13.90 1.99
C ILE A 172 -15.00 -14.96 2.66
N GLU A 173 -15.45 -15.97 1.90
CA GLU A 173 -16.39 -17.01 2.36
C GLU A 173 -15.75 -18.07 3.24
N THR A 174 -14.47 -18.39 3.05
CA THR A 174 -13.73 -19.39 3.84
C THR A 174 -13.35 -18.88 5.23
N PHE A 175 -13.57 -17.59 5.48
CA PHE A 175 -13.45 -17.02 6.80
C PHE A 175 -14.42 -17.68 7.80
N ASP A 176 -13.87 -18.27 8.86
CA ASP A 176 -14.65 -18.83 9.96
C ASP A 176 -14.75 -17.81 11.13
N PRO A 177 -15.92 -17.16 11.33
CA PRO A 177 -16.09 -16.19 12.40
C PRO A 177 -15.98 -16.79 13.81
N SER A 178 -16.06 -18.12 13.96
CA SER A 178 -16.02 -18.78 15.27
C SER A 178 -14.63 -18.89 15.88
N VAL A 179 -13.58 -18.81 15.05
CA VAL A 179 -12.16 -18.89 15.46
C VAL A 179 -11.44 -17.55 15.35
N SER A 180 -12.18 -16.50 15.02
CA SER A 180 -11.63 -15.20 14.68
C SER A 180 -11.61 -14.20 15.85
N THR A 181 -10.74 -13.20 15.74
CA THR A 181 -10.75 -12.02 16.58
C THR A 181 -11.91 -11.09 16.23
N ASP A 182 -12.33 -10.25 17.19
CA ASP A 182 -13.31 -9.17 17.01
C ASP A 182 -12.93 -8.22 15.86
N THR A 183 -11.63 -7.94 15.71
CA THR A 183 -11.08 -7.11 14.63
C THR A 183 -11.46 -7.61 13.24
N TRP A 184 -11.56 -8.91 13.03
CA TRP A 184 -11.87 -9.42 11.69
C TRP A 184 -13.29 -9.08 11.25
N THR A 185 -14.27 -9.36 12.11
CA THR A 185 -15.68 -9.10 11.83
C THR A 185 -15.94 -7.60 11.75
N ARG A 186 -15.28 -6.80 12.60
CA ARG A 186 -15.48 -5.36 12.69
C ARG A 186 -14.74 -4.57 11.62
N VAL A 187 -13.54 -5.00 11.21
CA VAL A 187 -12.63 -4.23 10.34
C VAL A 187 -12.28 -4.97 9.07
N THR A 188 -11.73 -6.18 9.16
CA THR A 188 -11.20 -6.89 7.98
C THR A 188 -12.30 -7.25 6.99
N LEU A 189 -13.39 -7.88 7.42
CA LEU A 189 -14.47 -8.30 6.53
C LEU A 189 -15.12 -7.11 5.80
N PRO A 190 -15.52 -6.00 6.47
CA PRO A 190 -16.01 -4.82 5.78
C PRO A 190 -15.01 -4.20 4.80
N LEU A 191 -13.70 -4.29 5.08
CA LEU A 191 -12.65 -3.85 4.16
C LEU A 191 -12.62 -4.70 2.90
N LEU A 192 -12.57 -6.03 3.04
CA LEU A 192 -12.54 -6.97 1.91
C LEU A 192 -13.80 -6.82 1.04
N GLU A 193 -14.98 -6.73 1.65
CA GLU A 193 -16.22 -6.49 0.92
C GLU A 193 -16.22 -5.15 0.17
N ALA A 194 -15.68 -4.09 0.77
CA ALA A 194 -15.58 -2.78 0.12
C ALA A 194 -14.66 -2.79 -1.10
N MET A 195 -13.60 -3.60 -1.07
CA MET A 195 -12.68 -3.79 -2.21
C MET A 195 -13.36 -4.54 -3.36
N VAL A 196 -14.17 -5.56 -3.06
CA VAL A 196 -15.01 -6.24 -4.07
C VAL A 196 -16.05 -5.27 -4.65
N ASP A 197 -16.74 -4.49 -3.80
CA ASP A 197 -17.67 -3.46 -4.25
C ASP A 197 -17.00 -2.46 -5.19
N PHE A 198 -15.77 -2.04 -4.87
CA PHE A 198 -15.04 -1.08 -5.71
C PHE A 198 -14.70 -1.68 -7.07
N HIS A 199 -14.25 -2.94 -7.09
CA HIS A 199 -13.95 -3.65 -8.32
C HIS A 199 -15.18 -3.80 -9.23
N GLU A 200 -16.35 -4.01 -8.64
CA GLU A 200 -17.63 -4.10 -9.34
C GLU A 200 -18.32 -2.73 -9.56
N GLU A 201 -17.56 -1.64 -9.42
CA GLU A 201 -17.99 -0.24 -9.62
C GLU A 201 -19.14 0.23 -8.71
N ARG A 202 -19.37 -0.48 -7.60
CA ARG A 202 -20.31 -0.11 -6.52
C ARG A 202 -19.68 0.90 -5.56
N TYR A 203 -19.29 2.05 -6.11
CA TYR A 203 -18.53 3.07 -5.38
C TYR A 203 -19.27 3.66 -4.18
N LYS A 204 -20.60 3.69 -4.20
CA LYS A 204 -21.38 4.15 -3.04
C LYS A 204 -21.20 3.19 -1.87
N GLU A 205 -21.36 1.88 -2.12
CA GLU A 205 -21.24 0.83 -1.12
C GLU A 205 -19.82 0.74 -0.57
N THR A 206 -18.80 0.90 -1.42
CA THR A 206 -17.40 1.02 -0.99
C THR A 206 -17.22 2.15 0.02
N VAL A 207 -17.72 3.35 -0.27
CA VAL A 207 -17.60 4.51 0.65
C VAL A 207 -18.34 4.24 1.95
N ASP A 208 -19.56 3.72 1.89
CA ASP A 208 -20.39 3.44 3.07
C ASP A 208 -19.73 2.42 4.02
N LYS A 209 -19.01 1.43 3.48
CA LYS A 209 -18.26 0.44 4.27
C LYS A 209 -16.97 1.02 4.84
N LEU A 210 -16.12 1.61 4.00
CA LEU A 210 -14.82 2.13 4.43
C LEU A 210 -14.94 3.27 5.44
N MET A 211 -15.96 4.13 5.32
CA MET A 211 -16.17 5.21 6.30
C MET A 211 -16.47 4.71 7.71
N LYS A 212 -17.06 3.52 7.87
CA LYS A 212 -17.37 2.95 9.18
C LYS A 212 -16.12 2.47 9.91
N ILE A 213 -15.11 2.02 9.16
CA ILE A 213 -13.91 1.39 9.71
C ILE A 213 -12.66 2.26 9.59
N ARG A 214 -12.75 3.45 8.99
CA ARG A 214 -11.60 4.29 8.61
C ARG A 214 -10.55 4.46 9.71
N TYR A 215 -10.99 4.69 10.95
CA TYR A 215 -10.11 4.91 12.10
C TYR A 215 -9.69 3.62 12.82
N GLU A 216 -10.29 2.49 12.44
CA GLU A 216 -10.06 1.17 13.03
C GLU A 216 -9.16 0.29 12.12
N ILE A 217 -8.89 0.73 10.88
CA ILE A 217 -8.00 0.05 9.93
C ILE A 217 -6.61 -0.23 10.52
N ILE A 218 -6.13 0.57 11.48
CA ILE A 218 -4.85 0.31 12.16
C ILE A 218 -4.79 -1.08 12.82
N GLU A 219 -5.93 -1.65 13.21
CA GLU A 219 -5.99 -2.95 13.88
C GLU A 219 -5.64 -4.13 12.97
N ILE A 220 -5.72 -3.98 11.65
CA ILE A 220 -5.43 -5.10 10.73
C ILE A 220 -3.93 -5.37 10.58
N GLY A 221 -3.06 -4.48 11.08
CA GLY A 221 -1.60 -4.54 10.94
C GLY A 221 -1.05 -3.64 9.82
N GLY A 222 0.21 -3.88 9.44
CA GLY A 222 0.99 -3.05 8.51
C GLY A 222 1.61 -1.82 9.17
N SER A 223 2.26 -0.98 8.38
CA SER A 223 2.74 0.36 8.75
C SER A 223 1.76 1.45 8.28
N ASP A 224 1.95 2.71 8.70
CA ASP A 224 1.09 3.81 8.26
C ASP A 224 1.15 4.00 6.73
N ALA A 225 2.35 3.96 6.15
CA ALA A 225 2.56 4.02 4.71
C ALA A 225 1.86 2.88 3.97
N GLN A 226 1.92 1.65 4.49
CA GLN A 226 1.28 0.49 3.88
C GLN A 226 -0.24 0.60 3.88
N ARG A 227 -0.85 1.02 4.99
CA ARG A 227 -2.31 1.18 5.13
C ARG A 227 -2.87 2.34 4.30
N ASP A 228 -2.04 3.31 3.90
CA ASP A 228 -2.50 4.47 3.13
C ASP A 228 -3.25 4.09 1.83
N VAL A 229 -2.97 2.92 1.25
CA VAL A 229 -3.69 2.41 0.07
C VAL A 229 -5.22 2.36 0.28
N PHE A 230 -5.68 2.08 1.50
CA PHE A 230 -7.10 2.01 1.82
C PHE A 230 -7.72 3.41 1.95
N ASN A 231 -6.95 4.42 2.37
CA ASN A 231 -7.36 5.82 2.30
C ASN A 231 -7.46 6.29 0.84
N GLN A 232 -6.49 5.91 -0.01
CA GLN A 232 -6.53 6.20 -1.45
C GLN A 232 -7.75 5.57 -2.12
N LEU A 233 -8.05 4.31 -1.80
CA LEU A 233 -9.26 3.61 -2.24
C LEU A 233 -10.53 4.38 -1.83
N LEU A 234 -10.64 4.82 -0.58
CA LEU A 234 -11.78 5.59 -0.09
C LEU A 234 -11.93 6.94 -0.83
N ILE A 235 -10.84 7.67 -1.04
CA ILE A 235 -10.83 8.94 -1.77
C ILE A 235 -11.33 8.73 -3.20
N ILE A 236 -10.81 7.71 -3.89
CA ILE A 236 -11.17 7.43 -5.29
C ILE A 236 -12.60 6.90 -5.39
N ALA A 237 -13.05 6.06 -4.45
CA ALA A 237 -14.43 5.62 -4.39
C ALA A 237 -15.38 6.81 -4.17
N ALA A 238 -15.04 7.73 -3.27
CA ALA A 238 -15.80 8.95 -3.04
C ALA A 238 -15.79 9.88 -4.28
N LEU A 239 -14.67 9.95 -4.99
CA LEU A 239 -14.55 10.68 -6.26
C LEU A 239 -15.40 10.05 -7.35
N LYS A 240 -15.52 8.72 -7.43
CA LYS A 240 -16.30 8.03 -8.49
C LYS A 240 -17.77 7.84 -8.15
N SER A 241 -18.13 7.90 -6.86
CA SER A 241 -19.52 7.73 -6.39
C SER A 241 -20.49 8.76 -7.01
N PRO A 242 -21.72 8.37 -7.37
CA PRO A 242 -22.70 9.28 -7.96
C PRO A 242 -23.32 10.25 -6.94
N LEU A 243 -23.11 10.06 -5.63
CA LEU A 243 -23.75 10.87 -4.60
C LEU A 243 -23.02 12.21 -4.37
N PRO A 244 -23.73 13.37 -4.40
CA PRO A 244 -23.12 14.67 -4.12
C PRO A 244 -22.49 14.78 -2.72
N THR A 245 -23.02 14.04 -1.73
CA THR A 245 -22.43 13.93 -0.39
C THR A 245 -21.05 13.28 -0.42
N HIS A 246 -20.86 12.26 -1.26
CA HIS A 246 -19.58 11.56 -1.40
C HIS A 246 -18.55 12.42 -2.12
N LYS A 247 -18.95 13.22 -3.13
CA LYS A 247 -18.04 14.19 -3.76
C LYS A 247 -17.53 15.23 -2.74
N ARG A 248 -18.39 15.72 -1.83
CA ARG A 248 -17.98 16.61 -0.74
C ARG A 248 -17.08 15.91 0.28
N LEU A 249 -17.34 14.64 0.56
CA LEU A 249 -16.45 13.83 1.41
C LEU A 249 -15.06 13.70 0.77
N CYS A 250 -14.98 13.40 -0.53
CA CYS A 250 -13.71 13.35 -1.26
C CYS A 250 -12.91 14.65 -1.07
N GLN A 251 -13.53 15.81 -1.27
CA GLN A 251 -12.88 17.11 -1.04
C GLN A 251 -12.32 17.26 0.39
N ARG A 252 -13.06 16.81 1.41
CA ARG A 252 -12.61 16.86 2.81
C ARG A 252 -11.44 15.91 3.06
N LEU A 253 -11.52 14.68 2.58
CA LEU A 253 -10.44 13.69 2.71
C LEU A 253 -9.15 14.16 2.02
N CYS A 254 -9.29 14.84 0.88
CA CYS A 254 -8.15 15.46 0.20
C CYS A 254 -7.54 16.57 1.05
N ALA A 255 -8.37 17.48 1.58
CA ALA A 255 -7.88 18.56 2.45
C ALA A 255 -7.21 18.02 3.72
N GLU A 256 -7.74 16.94 4.31
CA GLU A 256 -7.12 16.24 5.45
C GLU A 256 -5.74 15.68 5.08
N ARG A 257 -5.62 15.00 3.92
CA ARG A 257 -4.32 14.50 3.43
C ARG A 257 -3.33 15.65 3.25
N GLN A 258 -3.73 16.70 2.55
CA GLN A 258 -2.94 17.92 2.30
C GLN A 258 -2.43 18.57 3.58
N ALA A 259 -3.23 18.52 4.66
CA ALA A 259 -2.84 19.07 5.95
C ALA A 259 -1.87 18.18 6.73
N LEU A 260 -1.88 16.87 6.48
CA LEU A 260 -1.00 15.89 7.14
C LEU A 260 0.34 15.75 6.42
N ASN A 261 0.33 15.78 5.10
CA ASN A 261 1.52 15.81 4.27
C ASN A 261 1.25 16.58 2.98
N ASP A 262 2.27 17.26 2.46
CA ASP A 262 2.21 17.98 1.17
C ASP A 262 2.20 16.99 -0.03
N SER A 263 1.53 15.85 0.13
CA SER A 263 1.44 14.76 -0.85
C SER A 263 0.87 15.29 -2.18
N PRO A 264 1.62 15.15 -3.29
CA PRO A 264 1.12 15.53 -4.60
C PRO A 264 0.06 14.55 -5.14
N PHE A 265 -0.27 13.46 -4.43
CA PHE A 265 -1.38 12.55 -4.76
C PHE A 265 -2.70 13.27 -5.07
N ILE A 266 -2.96 14.44 -4.49
CA ILE A 266 -4.20 15.19 -4.77
C ILE A 266 -4.26 15.68 -6.22
N ASN A 267 -3.11 15.90 -6.86
CA ASN A 267 -3.05 16.24 -8.27
C ASN A 267 -3.49 15.05 -9.15
N VAL A 268 -3.34 13.82 -8.66
CA VAL A 268 -3.75 12.59 -9.34
C VAL A 268 -5.27 12.50 -9.49
N LEU A 269 -6.04 13.16 -8.63
CA LEU A 269 -7.50 13.20 -8.76
C LEU A 269 -7.96 13.98 -10.00
N GLN A 270 -7.09 14.80 -10.59
CA GLN A 270 -7.38 15.46 -11.87
C GLN A 270 -7.27 14.49 -13.05
N SER A 271 -6.46 13.42 -12.95
CA SER A 271 -6.28 12.42 -14.01
C SER A 271 -7.27 11.24 -13.92
N VAL A 272 -7.99 11.10 -12.81
CA VAL A 272 -8.96 10.00 -12.55
C VAL A 272 -10.41 10.34 -12.96
N GLN A 273 -10.68 11.61 -13.30
CA GLN A 273 -11.97 12.09 -13.81
C GLN A 273 -12.22 11.67 -15.26
#